data_AF-A0A1I5W711-F1
#
_entry.id   AF-A0A1I5W711-F1
#
_cell.length_a   1.000
_cell.length_b   1.000
_cell.length_c   1.000
_cell.angle_alpha   90.00
_cell.angle_beta   90.00
_cell.angle_gamma   90.00
#
_symmetry.space_group_name_H-M   'P 1'
#
loop_
_entity.id
_entity.type
_entity.pdbx_description
1 polymer ?
#
loop_
_entity_poly.entity_id
_entity_poly.type
_entity_poly.pdbx_seq_one_letter_code
_entity_poly.pdbx_strand_id
1 'polypeptide(L)'
;MFLAFGFVMMLAGFHAESDEEHKVAANTAMVLSGVYAVLILLVYFAQATAVRLDSLGDEALRIIDYKRLGLFFSYDLLGYGVMSLATFFIGLTINAKSRSDKWLKGLLMVHGAFFIGCFLTPMLGVFNSKQSGVDWIGTLILEVWCCYFLPICILSYLHFANKSNK
;
A
#
# COMPACT_ATOMS: atom_id res chain seq x y z
N MET A 1 5.22 -4.80 -7.34
CA MET A 1 4.36 -4.75 -8.55
C MET A 1 3.07 -5.57 -8.43
N PHE A 2 3.10 -6.90 -8.33
CA PHE A 2 1.87 -7.72 -8.34
C PHE A 2 0.87 -7.38 -7.23
N LEU A 3 1.37 -7.01 -6.05
CA LEU A 3 0.54 -6.55 -4.94
C LEU A 3 -0.32 -5.33 -5.32
N ALA A 4 0.19 -4.41 -6.16
CA ALA A 4 -0.56 -3.25 -6.61
C ALA A 4 -1.82 -3.65 -7.39
N PHE A 5 -1.68 -4.58 -8.34
CA PHE A 5 -2.82 -5.09 -9.10
C PHE A 5 -3.81 -5.85 -8.22
N GLY A 6 -3.31 -6.72 -7.33
CA GLY A 6 -4.14 -7.45 -6.37
C GLY A 6 -4.94 -6.52 -5.46
N PHE A 7 -4.30 -5.47 -4.97
CA PHE A 7 -4.95 -4.46 -4.13
C PHE A 7 -6.05 -3.71 -4.88
N VAL A 8 -5.79 -3.24 -6.11
CA VAL A 8 -6.82 -2.57 -6.93
C VAL A 8 -8.03 -3.48 -7.17
N MET A 9 -7.80 -4.77 -7.49
CA MET A 9 -8.89 -5.73 -7.68
C MET A 9 -9.69 -5.96 -6.38
N MET A 10 -9.01 -6.07 -5.24
CA MET A 10 -9.67 -6.20 -3.94
C MET A 10 -10.55 -4.97 -3.63
N LEU A 11 -10.02 -3.76 -3.86
CA LEU A 11 -10.75 -2.51 -3.66
C LEU A 11 -11.95 -2.37 -4.60
N ALA A 12 -11.80 -2.79 -5.87
CA ALA A 12 -12.89 -2.84 -6.82
C ALA A 12 -14.00 -3.80 -6.39
N GLY A 13 -13.64 -4.95 -5.81
CA GLY A 13 -14.60 -5.90 -5.23
C GLY A 13 -15.43 -5.26 -4.12
N PHE A 14 -14.79 -4.62 -3.14
CA PHE A 14 -15.51 -3.90 -2.08
C PHE A 14 -16.31 -2.70 -2.58
N HIS A 15 -15.81 -1.99 -3.60
CA HIS A 15 -16.53 -0.90 -4.25
C HIS A 15 -17.83 -1.38 -4.89
N ALA A 16 -17.79 -2.52 -5.59
CA ALA A 16 -18.96 -3.12 -6.21
C ALA A 16 -20.03 -3.52 -5.19
N GLU A 17 -19.64 -3.81 -3.94
CA GLU A 17 -20.55 -4.14 -2.85
C GLU A 17 -21.05 -2.93 -2.04
N SER A 18 -20.50 -1.73 -2.28
CA SER A 18 -20.89 -0.51 -1.55
C SER A 18 -22.31 -0.07 -1.86
N ASP A 19 -23.03 0.38 -0.84
CA ASP A 19 -24.33 1.01 -1.00
C ASP A 19 -24.22 2.48 -1.45
N GLU A 20 -25.36 3.07 -1.82
CA GLU A 20 -25.42 4.45 -2.31
C GLU A 20 -25.03 5.49 -1.25
N GLU A 21 -25.29 5.22 0.03
CA GLU A 21 -24.95 6.13 1.13
C GLU A 21 -23.42 6.26 1.31
N HIS A 22 -22.67 5.18 1.03
CA HIS A 22 -21.21 5.15 1.18
C HIS A 22 -20.46 5.33 -0.15
N LYS A 23 -21.16 5.69 -1.24
CA LYS A 23 -20.58 5.74 -2.59
C LYS A 23 -19.39 6.69 -2.73
N VAL A 24 -19.43 7.82 -2.04
CA VAL A 24 -18.33 8.79 -2.02
C VAL A 24 -17.08 8.19 -1.40
N ALA A 25 -17.20 7.46 -0.28
CA ALA A 25 -16.08 6.78 0.34
C ALA A 25 -15.52 5.68 -0.56
N ALA A 26 -16.39 4.89 -1.20
CA ALA A 26 -15.99 3.86 -2.15
C ALA A 26 -15.21 4.44 -3.34
N ASN A 27 -15.73 5.51 -3.97
CA ASN A 27 -15.08 6.17 -5.10
C ASN A 27 -13.72 6.77 -4.69
N THR A 28 -13.66 7.39 -3.50
CA THR A 28 -12.40 7.93 -2.95
C THR A 28 -11.37 6.82 -2.78
N ALA A 29 -11.77 5.68 -2.22
CA ALA A 29 -10.88 4.52 -2.08
C ALA A 29 -10.37 4.00 -3.43
N MET A 30 -11.22 3.97 -4.45
CA MET A 30 -10.84 3.55 -5.82
C MET A 30 -9.85 4.51 -6.50
N VAL A 31 -10.04 5.82 -6.33
CA VAL A 31 -9.08 6.80 -6.88
C VAL A 31 -7.73 6.65 -6.19
N LEU A 32 -7.72 6.55 -4.85
CA LEU A 32 -6.49 6.39 -4.07
C LEU A 32 -5.78 5.06 -4.39
N SER A 33 -6.52 3.97 -4.60
CA SER A 33 -5.91 2.69 -5.00
C SER A 33 -5.24 2.78 -6.37
N GLY A 34 -5.80 3.56 -7.30
CA GLY A 34 -5.18 3.87 -8.59
C GLY A 34 -3.88 4.67 -8.44
N VAL A 35 -3.89 5.73 -7.61
CA VAL A 35 -2.68 6.54 -7.32
C VAL A 35 -1.59 5.66 -6.70
N TYR A 36 -1.93 4.83 -5.72
CA TYR A 36 -1.03 3.85 -5.13
C TYR A 36 -0.41 2.94 -6.21
N ALA A 37 -1.24 2.35 -7.08
CA ALA A 37 -0.75 1.45 -8.10
C ALA A 37 0.24 2.12 -9.06
N VAL A 38 -0.03 3.36 -9.48
CA VAL A 38 0.88 4.13 -10.34
C VAL A 38 2.23 4.36 -9.65
N LEU A 39 2.23 4.82 -8.39
CA LEU A 39 3.47 5.09 -7.65
C LEU A 39 4.34 3.84 -7.52
N ILE A 40 3.74 2.72 -7.11
CA ILE A 40 4.44 1.44 -6.96
C ILE A 40 4.94 0.93 -8.31
N LEU A 41 4.14 1.01 -9.37
CA LEU A 41 4.57 0.55 -10.70
C LEU A 41 5.76 1.38 -11.20
N LEU A 42 5.76 2.70 -11.03
CA LEU A 42 6.89 3.56 -11.42
C LEU A 42 8.17 3.17 -10.68
N VAL A 43 8.10 2.99 -9.36
CA VAL A 43 9.27 2.65 -8.54
C VAL A 43 9.85 1.30 -8.98
N TYR A 44 9.02 0.26 -9.00
CA TYR A 44 9.50 -1.09 -9.28
C TYR A 44 9.84 -1.32 -10.75
N PHE A 45 9.17 -0.64 -11.69
CA PHE A 45 9.54 -0.73 -13.10
C PHE A 45 10.93 -0.14 -13.33
N ALA A 46 11.28 0.98 -12.68
CA ALA A 46 12.65 1.51 -12.73
C ALA A 46 13.67 0.56 -12.08
N GLN A 47 13.31 -0.12 -10.98
CA GLN A 47 14.20 -1.14 -10.39
C GLN A 47 14.49 -2.28 -11.38
N ALA A 48 13.45 -2.76 -12.08
CA ALA A 48 13.55 -3.88 -13.01
C ALA A 48 14.22 -3.51 -14.34
N THR A 49 14.25 -2.22 -14.69
CA THR A 49 14.84 -1.70 -15.93
C THR A 49 16.15 -0.98 -15.64
N ALA A 50 16.12 0.31 -15.32
CA ALA A 50 17.31 1.15 -15.16
C ALA A 50 18.29 0.61 -14.10
N VAL A 51 17.82 0.27 -12.90
CA VAL A 51 18.72 -0.16 -11.81
C VAL A 51 19.35 -1.54 -12.09
N ARG A 52 18.61 -2.44 -12.74
CA ARG A 52 19.07 -3.81 -12.99
C ARG A 52 19.89 -3.94 -14.27
N LEU A 53 19.54 -3.22 -15.32
CA LEU A 53 20.07 -3.43 -16.68
C LEU A 53 21.17 -2.42 -17.05
N ASP A 54 21.15 -1.22 -16.47
CA ASP A 54 22.11 -0.17 -16.82
C ASP A 54 23.26 -0.10 -15.82
N SER A 55 24.44 0.33 -16.29
CA SER A 55 25.59 0.64 -15.44
C SER A 55 25.53 2.08 -14.94
N LEU A 56 24.63 2.33 -13.99
CA LEU A 56 24.39 3.66 -13.43
C LEU A 56 25.54 4.12 -12.52
N GLY A 57 25.86 5.41 -12.59
CA GLY A 57 26.78 6.04 -11.63
C GLY A 57 26.18 6.17 -10.23
N ASP A 58 27.05 6.33 -9.23
CA ASP A 58 26.64 6.38 -7.82
C ASP A 58 25.62 7.46 -7.49
N GLU A 59 25.74 8.65 -8.09
CA GLU A 59 24.80 9.74 -7.88
C GLU A 59 23.38 9.38 -8.32
N ALA A 60 23.25 8.67 -9.45
CA ALA A 60 21.95 8.21 -9.94
C ALA A 60 21.40 7.11 -9.03
N LEU A 61 22.23 6.14 -8.64
CA LEU A 61 21.83 5.07 -7.71
C LEU A 61 21.37 5.63 -6.37
N ARG A 62 21.97 6.69 -5.83
CA ARG A 62 21.51 7.32 -4.56
C ARG A 62 20.09 7.87 -4.62
N ILE A 63 19.58 8.15 -5.82
CA ILE A 63 18.23 8.67 -6.03
C ILE A 63 17.27 7.51 -6.31
N ILE A 64 17.64 6.62 -7.23
CA ILE A 64 16.71 5.64 -7.80
C ILE A 64 16.91 4.21 -7.29
N ASP A 65 18.04 3.83 -6.71
CA ASP A 65 18.21 2.51 -6.09
C ASP A 65 17.41 2.47 -4.78
N TYR A 66 16.43 1.57 -4.74
CA TYR A 66 15.55 1.40 -3.59
C TYR A 66 16.32 1.09 -2.30
N LYS A 67 17.41 0.32 -2.41
CA LYS A 67 18.22 -0.10 -1.24
C LYS A 67 18.93 1.07 -0.58
N ARG A 68 19.13 2.17 -1.30
CA ARG A 68 19.83 3.37 -0.81
C ARG A 68 18.91 4.34 -0.08
N LEU A 69 17.65 3.98 0.19
CA LEU A 69 16.69 4.79 0.96
C LEU A 69 16.56 6.23 0.42
N GLY A 70 16.68 6.39 -0.90
CA GLY A 70 16.63 7.66 -1.61
C GLY A 70 15.22 8.10 -2.01
N LEU A 71 15.11 8.85 -3.11
CA LEU A 71 13.84 9.37 -3.61
C LEU A 71 12.85 8.25 -3.93
N PHE A 72 13.31 7.18 -4.57
CA PHE A 72 12.44 6.07 -4.95
C PHE A 72 11.89 5.30 -3.74
N PHE A 73 12.65 5.21 -2.66
CA PHE A 73 12.15 4.69 -1.38
C PHE A 73 11.10 5.63 -0.76
N SER A 74 11.32 6.95 -0.84
CA SER A 74 10.35 7.94 -0.36
C SER A 74 9.03 7.88 -1.14
N TYR A 75 9.08 7.66 -2.45
CA TYR A 75 7.90 7.49 -3.30
C TYR A 75 7.17 6.17 -3.05
N ASP A 76 7.91 5.09 -2.78
CA ASP A 76 7.33 3.83 -2.36
C ASP A 76 6.57 3.99 -1.04
N LEU A 77 7.17 4.65 -0.05
CA LEU A 77 6.52 4.92 1.23
C LEU A 77 5.29 5.82 1.08
N LEU A 78 5.36 6.86 0.22
CA LEU A 78 4.19 7.66 -0.15
C LEU A 78 3.09 6.78 -0.75
N GLY A 79 3.44 5.86 -1.65
CA GLY A 79 2.52 4.87 -2.21
C GLY A 79 1.83 4.06 -1.11
N TYR A 80 2.59 3.46 -0.20
CA TYR A 80 2.05 2.72 0.94
C TYR A 80 1.15 3.59 1.84
N GLY A 81 1.48 4.87 2.03
CA GLY A 81 0.61 5.82 2.72
C GLY A 81 -0.72 6.04 2.01
N VAL A 82 -0.69 6.23 0.69
CA VAL A 82 -1.91 6.39 -0.14
C VAL A 82 -2.75 5.11 -0.11
N MET A 83 -2.12 3.93 -0.13
CA MET A 83 -2.81 2.66 0.03
C MET A 83 -3.52 2.56 1.39
N SER A 84 -2.88 3.02 2.47
CA SER A 84 -3.50 3.10 3.81
C SER A 84 -4.70 4.05 3.86
N LEU A 85 -4.70 5.15 3.10
CA LEU A 85 -5.91 5.97 2.96
C LEU A 85 -7.00 5.24 2.18
N ALA A 86 -6.65 4.53 1.11
CA ALA A 86 -7.61 3.74 0.34
C ALA A 86 -8.28 2.66 1.21
N THR A 87 -7.51 1.97 2.07
CA THR A 87 -8.08 1.00 3.01
C THR A 87 -8.99 1.64 4.05
N PHE A 88 -8.64 2.82 4.56
CA PHE A 88 -9.51 3.54 5.48
C PHE A 88 -10.88 3.84 4.85
N PHE A 89 -10.88 4.45 3.67
CA PHE A 89 -12.11 4.83 2.98
C PHE A 89 -12.95 3.61 2.58
N ILE A 90 -12.34 2.51 2.12
CA ILE A 90 -13.10 1.30 1.81
C ILE A 90 -13.64 0.61 3.07
N GLY A 91 -12.92 0.70 4.19
CA GLY A 91 -13.39 0.18 5.48
C GLY A 91 -14.71 0.83 5.91
N LEU A 92 -14.94 2.10 5.56
CA LEU A 92 -16.19 2.79 5.85
C LEU A 92 -17.39 2.15 5.14
N THR A 93 -17.18 1.58 3.94
CA THR A 93 -18.25 1.01 3.09
C THR A 93 -18.68 -0.39 3.51
N ILE A 94 -17.89 -1.08 4.36
CA ILE A 94 -18.20 -2.46 4.76
C ILE A 94 -19.39 -2.47 5.71
N ASN A 95 -20.47 -3.15 5.30
CA ASN A 95 -21.62 -3.48 6.13
C ASN A 95 -21.32 -4.74 6.97
N ALA A 96 -20.75 -4.54 8.15
CA ALA A 96 -20.20 -5.61 8.98
C ALA A 96 -21.27 -6.38 9.77
N LYS A 97 -21.86 -7.40 9.14
CA LYS A 97 -22.87 -8.27 9.77
C LYS A 97 -22.25 -9.42 10.57
N SER A 98 -21.16 -10.02 10.06
CA SER A 98 -20.47 -11.12 10.76
C SER A 98 -19.35 -10.64 11.68
N ARG A 99 -18.90 -11.48 12.62
CA ARG A 99 -17.73 -11.18 13.47
C ARG A 99 -16.47 -10.97 12.62
N SER A 100 -16.31 -11.73 11.55
CA SER A 100 -15.20 -11.59 10.59
C SER A 100 -15.21 -10.22 9.92
N ASP A 101 -16.38 -9.76 9.46
CA ASP A 101 -16.50 -8.46 8.79
C ASP A 101 -16.24 -7.29 9.74
N LYS A 102 -16.59 -7.44 11.03
CA LYS A 102 -16.30 -6.42 12.05
C LYS A 102 -14.79 -6.25 12.25
N TRP A 103 -14.04 -7.36 12.29
CA TRP A 103 -12.58 -7.33 12.34
C TRP A 103 -11.97 -6.75 11.06
N LEU A 104 -12.45 -7.19 9.89
CA LEU A 104 -12.01 -6.67 8.60
C LEU A 104 -12.19 -5.16 8.50
N LYS A 105 -13.39 -4.66 8.81
CA LYS A 105 -13.71 -3.23 8.86
C LYS A 105 -12.78 -2.48 9.82
N GLY A 106 -12.62 -2.99 11.03
CA GLY A 106 -11.75 -2.38 12.04
C GLY A 106 -10.29 -2.28 11.57
N LEU A 107 -9.75 -3.36 11.01
CA LEU A 107 -8.37 -3.39 10.51
C LEU A 107 -8.15 -2.43 9.34
N LEU A 108 -9.10 -2.38 8.39
CA LEU A 108 -9.07 -1.45 7.26
C LEU A 108 -9.11 0.01 7.71
N MET A 109 -9.95 0.33 8.70
CA MET A 109 -10.02 1.68 9.26
C MET A 109 -8.74 2.06 10.04
N VAL A 110 -8.22 1.17 10.89
CA VAL A 110 -7.00 1.46 11.67
C VAL A 110 -5.79 1.68 10.76
N HIS A 111 -5.73 1.03 9.59
CA HIS A 111 -4.66 1.25 8.61
C HIS A 111 -4.52 2.71 8.18
N GLY A 112 -5.60 3.48 8.16
CA GLY A 112 -5.56 4.91 7.82
C GLY A 112 -4.57 5.71 8.66
N ALA A 113 -4.34 5.32 9.92
CA ALA A 113 -3.38 5.98 10.80
C ALA A 113 -1.94 5.92 10.27
N PHE A 114 -1.58 4.87 9.51
CA PHE A 114 -0.24 4.72 8.94
C PHE A 114 0.08 5.76 7.88
N PHE A 115 -0.93 6.38 7.25
CA PHE A 115 -0.71 7.46 6.29
C PHE A 115 0.18 8.57 6.87
N ILE A 116 -0.05 8.96 8.12
CA ILE A 116 0.68 10.04 8.77
C ILE A 116 2.18 9.70 8.85
N GLY A 117 2.51 8.49 9.29
CA GLY A 117 3.89 8.01 9.37
C GLY A 117 4.54 7.94 7.98
N CYS A 118 3.86 7.30 7.03
CA CYS A 118 4.35 7.15 5.65
C CYS A 118 4.55 8.50 4.94
N PHE A 119 3.72 9.49 5.25
CA PHE A 119 3.76 10.82 4.63
C PHE A 119 4.81 11.73 5.26
N LEU A 120 4.92 11.74 6.59
CA LEU A 120 5.80 12.68 7.30
C LEU A 120 7.24 12.18 7.42
N THR A 121 7.46 10.87 7.59
CA THR A 121 8.82 10.36 7.84
C THR A 121 9.84 10.65 6.73
N PRO A 122 9.49 10.61 5.42
CA PRO A 122 10.43 11.03 4.37
C PRO A 122 10.69 12.54 4.39
N MET A 123 9.66 13.35 4.68
CA MET A 123 9.79 14.82 4.72
C MET A 123 10.69 15.29 5.87
N LEU A 124 10.70 14.54 6.97
CA LEU A 124 11.57 14.79 8.12
C LEU A 124 13.01 14.28 7.90
N GLY A 125 13.30 13.66 6.76
CA GLY A 125 14.65 13.18 6.43
C GLY A 125 15.12 12.00 7.29
N VAL A 126 14.19 11.26 7.91
CA VAL A 126 14.50 10.09 8.75
C VAL A 126 15.26 9.03 7.95
N PHE A 127 14.90 8.88 6.68
CA PHE A 127 15.58 8.02 5.72
C PHE A 127 16.46 8.88 4.81
N ASN A 128 17.74 8.53 4.69
CA ASN A 128 18.65 9.20 3.76
C ASN A 128 19.71 8.25 3.19
N SER A 129 20.18 8.57 1.99
CA SER A 129 21.20 7.80 1.25
C SER A 129 22.63 7.94 1.79
N LYS A 130 22.80 8.50 3.00
CA LYS A 130 24.07 8.60 3.71
C LYS A 130 24.16 7.66 4.92
N GLN A 131 23.07 6.98 5.30
CA GLN A 131 23.11 5.93 6.32
C GLN A 131 23.84 4.70 5.76
N SER A 132 25.14 4.60 6.04
CA SER A 132 25.96 3.44 5.69
C SER A 132 25.71 2.28 6.65
N GLY A 133 25.51 1.06 6.12
CA GLY A 133 25.52 -0.18 6.89
C GLY A 133 24.14 -0.72 7.30
N VAL A 134 23.05 -0.23 6.70
CA VAL A 134 21.69 -0.68 7.05
C VAL A 134 20.80 -1.04 5.85
N ASP A 135 21.41 -1.65 4.83
CA ASP A 135 20.75 -2.09 3.60
C ASP A 135 19.57 -3.07 3.83
N TRP A 136 19.50 -3.68 5.01
CA TRP A 136 18.44 -4.61 5.40
C TRP A 136 17.22 -3.95 6.06
N ILE A 137 17.33 -2.69 6.54
CA ILE A 137 16.21 -1.99 7.20
C ILE A 137 15.02 -1.82 6.25
N GLY A 138 15.29 -1.45 4.99
CA GLY A 138 14.23 -1.27 3.98
C GLY A 138 13.45 -2.57 3.77
N THR A 139 14.17 -3.69 3.65
CA THR A 139 13.56 -5.03 3.53
C THR A 139 12.75 -5.40 4.78
N LEU A 140 13.31 -5.19 5.98
CA LEU A 140 12.62 -5.49 7.23
C LEU A 140 11.30 -4.71 7.35
N ILE A 141 11.31 -3.41 7.04
CA ILE A 141 10.10 -2.57 7.08
C ILE A 141 9.02 -3.15 6.14
N LEU A 142 9.41 -3.59 4.94
CA LEU A 142 8.49 -4.20 3.98
C LEU A 142 7.94 -5.55 4.44
N GLU A 143 8.77 -6.41 5.04
CA GLU A 143 8.33 -7.69 5.57
C GLU A 143 7.34 -7.51 6.73
N VAL A 144 7.63 -6.59 7.65
CA VAL A 144 6.71 -6.19 8.72
C VAL A 144 5.39 -5.69 8.12
N TRP A 145 5.46 -4.89 7.06
CA TRP A 145 4.28 -4.40 6.36
C TRP A 145 3.44 -5.54 5.75
N CYS A 146 4.07 -6.51 5.10
CA CYS A 146 3.39 -7.70 4.57
C CYS A 146 2.72 -8.50 5.69
N CYS A 147 3.40 -8.73 6.81
CA CYS A 147 2.83 -9.42 7.97
C CYS A 147 1.63 -8.67 8.55
N TYR A 148 1.68 -7.33 8.58
CA TYR A 148 0.59 -6.48 9.04
C TYR A 148 -0.63 -6.50 8.10
N PHE A 149 -0.41 -6.60 6.79
CA PHE A 149 -1.48 -6.68 5.78
C PHE A 149 -2.09 -8.07 5.62
N LEU A 150 -1.38 -9.14 5.99
CA LEU A 150 -1.82 -10.51 5.80
C LEU A 150 -3.22 -10.81 6.41
N PRO A 151 -3.55 -10.37 7.63
CA PRO A 151 -4.90 -10.55 8.19
C PRO A 151 -6.00 -9.93 7.33
N ILE A 152 -5.75 -8.77 6.72
CA ILE A 152 -6.72 -8.12 5.81
C ILE A 152 -6.94 -8.98 4.58
N CYS A 153 -5.88 -9.50 3.98
CA CYS A 153 -5.99 -10.37 2.81
C CYS A 153 -6.83 -11.63 3.12
N ILE A 154 -6.55 -12.28 4.25
CA ILE A 154 -7.29 -13.47 4.69
C ILE A 154 -8.77 -13.14 4.94
N LEU A 155 -9.04 -12.07 5.70
CA LEU A 155 -10.43 -11.68 6.02
C LEU A 155 -11.20 -11.20 4.79
N SER A 156 -10.54 -10.53 3.84
CA SER A 156 -11.14 -10.12 2.57
C SER A 156 -11.51 -11.34 1.72
N TYR A 157 -10.61 -12.33 1.63
CA TYR A 157 -10.93 -13.59 0.95
C TYR A 157 -12.14 -14.29 1.59
N LEU A 158 -12.16 -14.41 2.92
CA LEU A 158 -13.28 -15.02 3.65
C LEU A 158 -14.58 -14.23 3.44
N HIS A 159 -14.51 -12.91 3.42
CA HIS A 159 -15.66 -12.04 3.17
C HIS A 159 -16.31 -12.34 1.82
N PHE A 160 -15.52 -12.32 0.74
CA PHE A 160 -16.03 -12.58 -0.62
C PHE A 160 -16.46 -14.06 -0.80
N ALA A 161 -15.72 -15.02 -0.27
CA ALA A 161 -16.05 -16.44 -0.38
C ALA A 161 -17.37 -16.81 0.31
N ASN A 162 -17.63 -16.26 1.50
CA ASN A 162 -18.87 -16.51 2.23
C ASN A 162 -20.11 -15.90 1.57
N LYS A 163 -19.93 -14.89 0.72
CA LYS A 163 -21.01 -14.25 -0.04
C LYS A 163 -21.34 -15.00 -1.32
N SER A 164 -20.35 -15.59 -1.98
CA SER A 164 -20.55 -16.44 -3.16
C SER A 164 -21.31 -17.75 -2.86
N ASN A 165 -21.35 -18.19 -1.59
CA ASN A 165 -22.05 -19.38 -1.15
C ASN A 165 -23.50 -19.11 -0.67
N LYS A 166 -24.04 -17.92 -0.94
CA LYS A 166 -25.44 -17.53 -0.67
C LYS A 166 -26.16 -17.25 -1.96
#